data_AF-A0A1H8H5Q5-F1
#
_entry.id   AF-A0A1H8H5Q5-F1
#
_cell.length_a   1.000
_cell.length_b   1.000
_cell.length_c   1.000
_cell.angle_alpha   90.00
_cell.angle_beta   90.00
_cell.angle_gamma   90.00
#
_symmetry.space_group_name_H-M   'P 1'
#
loop_
_entity.id
_entity.type
_entity.pdbx_description
1 polymer ?
#
loop_
_entity_poly.entity_id
_entity_poly.type
_entity_poly.pdbx_seq_one_letter_code
_entity_poly.pdbx_strand_id
1 'polypeptide(L)'
;MLTHINKQGDPNMVDVTEKQVTHRTATARSVVALPAEVFELLAGNELQSKKGPVFQTAIIAGIMAAKKTGDLIPLCHPLGLDNCNVAIHINEQQEVVVDCTASITAKTGVEMEALVGASIAALTIYDMCKAMSHDIVIKETKLISKTGGKRDFKRS
;
A
#
# COMPACT_ATOMS: atom_id res chain seq x y z
N MET A 1 0.91 -0.99 26.15
CA MET A 1 -0.26 -1.37 25.34
C MET A 1 -0.57 -0.19 24.43
N LEU A 2 -0.59 -0.35 23.10
CA LEU A 2 -1.03 0.70 22.17
C LEU A 2 -2.40 0.22 21.69
N THR A 3 -3.46 0.64 22.38
CA THR A 3 -4.82 0.26 22.02
C THR A 3 -5.50 1.47 21.41
N HIS A 4 -6.13 1.30 20.26
CA HIS A 4 -7.08 2.27 19.71
C HIS A 4 -8.39 2.30 20.51
N ILE A 5 -8.30 2.02 21.82
CA ILE A 5 -9.41 1.81 22.72
C ILE A 5 -9.04 2.53 24.02
N ASN A 6 -9.95 3.38 24.52
CA ASN A 6 -9.81 4.08 25.79
C ASN A 6 -10.12 3.16 26.99
N LYS A 7 -10.15 3.70 28.22
CA LYS A 7 -10.43 2.92 29.44
C LYS A 7 -11.88 2.43 29.53
N GLN A 8 -12.77 2.99 28.73
CA GLN A 8 -14.20 2.71 28.68
C GLN A 8 -14.56 1.71 27.56
N GLY A 9 -13.62 1.39 26.67
CA GLY A 9 -13.87 0.49 25.53
C GLY A 9 -14.13 1.22 24.20
N ASP A 10 -14.11 2.55 24.17
CA ASP A 10 -14.42 3.31 22.96
C ASP A 10 -13.19 3.52 22.06
N PRO A 11 -13.39 3.62 20.72
CA PRO A 11 -12.36 4.00 19.78
C PRO A 11 -11.64 5.29 20.18
N ASN A 12 -10.31 5.27 20.21
CA ASN A 12 -9.48 6.44 20.50
C ASN A 12 -8.24 6.48 19.61
N MET A 13 -7.90 7.69 19.15
CA MET A 13 -6.60 7.92 18.52
C MET A 13 -5.52 7.91 19.59
N VAL A 14 -4.46 7.13 19.37
CA VAL A 14 -3.39 6.99 20.37
C VAL A 14 -2.63 8.32 20.48
N ASP A 15 -2.55 8.88 21.69
CA ASP A 15 -1.70 10.04 21.94
C ASP A 15 -0.22 9.66 21.76
N VAL A 16 0.48 10.45 20.94
CA VAL A 16 1.89 10.27 20.62
C VAL A 16 2.76 11.44 21.09
N THR A 17 2.21 12.37 21.87
CA THR A 17 2.89 13.62 22.28
C THR A 17 4.25 13.37 22.92
N GLU A 18 4.35 12.42 23.85
CA GLU A 18 5.58 12.07 24.58
C GLU A 18 6.53 11.15 23.79
N LYS A 19 6.13 10.68 22.60
CA LYS A 19 7.00 9.80 21.80
C LYS A 19 8.10 10.62 21.12
N GLN A 20 9.29 10.02 21.04
CA GLN A 20 10.41 10.59 20.30
C GLN A 20 10.16 10.55 18.79
N VAL A 21 10.62 11.60 18.12
CA VAL A 21 10.68 11.66 16.64
C VAL A 21 11.86 10.82 16.17
N THR A 22 11.60 9.90 15.24
CA THR A 22 12.62 9.05 14.62
C THR A 22 12.33 8.91 13.15
N HIS A 23 13.35 8.62 12.33
CA HIS A 23 13.14 8.16 10.97
C HIS A 23 12.47 6.78 10.97
N ARG A 24 11.46 6.59 10.12
CA ARG A 24 10.59 5.42 10.07
C ARG A 24 10.32 5.04 8.63
N THR A 25 10.31 3.75 8.35
CA THR A 25 9.97 3.22 7.03
C THR A 25 9.01 2.05 7.16
N ALA A 26 8.18 1.84 6.15
CA ALA A 26 7.37 0.65 6.01
C ALA A 26 7.25 0.27 4.53
N THR A 27 7.33 -1.03 4.25
CA THR A 27 7.04 -1.61 2.93
C THR A 27 5.88 -2.59 3.08
N ALA A 28 4.85 -2.42 2.26
CA ALA A 28 3.72 -3.32 2.15
C ALA A 28 3.58 -3.84 0.71
N ARG A 29 3.00 -5.03 0.57
CA ARG A 29 2.83 -5.72 -0.70
C ARG A 29 1.37 -6.08 -0.92
N SER A 30 0.87 -5.84 -2.13
CA SER A 30 -0.33 -6.46 -2.67
C SER A 30 0.01 -7.41 -3.81
N VAL A 31 -0.76 -8.48 -3.95
CA VAL A 31 -0.63 -9.45 -5.06
C VAL A 31 -1.95 -9.52 -5.82
N VAL A 32 -1.89 -9.35 -7.14
CA VAL A 32 -3.05 -9.40 -8.04
C VAL A 32 -2.85 -10.52 -9.05
N ALA A 33 -3.72 -11.53 -9.01
CA ALA A 33 -3.83 -12.53 -10.06
C ALA A 33 -4.67 -11.98 -11.20
N LEU A 34 -4.08 -12.00 -12.39
CA LEU A 34 -4.76 -11.69 -13.63
C LEU A 34 -4.99 -13.00 -14.42
N PRO A 35 -6.12 -13.16 -15.11
CA PRO A 35 -6.31 -14.25 -16.06
C PRO A 35 -5.30 -14.18 -17.21
N ALA A 36 -4.98 -15.33 -17.82
CA ALA A 36 -3.96 -15.44 -18.88
C ALA A 36 -4.22 -14.48 -20.06
N GLU A 37 -5.48 -14.30 -20.44
CA GLU A 37 -5.92 -13.37 -21.49
C GLU A 37 -5.53 -11.91 -21.22
N VAL A 38 -5.39 -11.50 -19.96
CA VAL A 38 -4.94 -10.15 -19.60
C VAL A 38 -3.43 -10.03 -19.79
N PHE A 39 -2.67 -11.11 -19.57
CA PHE A 39 -1.21 -11.12 -19.76
C PHE A 39 -0.78 -11.02 -21.23
N GLU A 40 -1.65 -11.37 -22.18
CA GLU A 40 -1.38 -11.19 -23.62
C GLU A 40 -1.16 -9.71 -24.01
N LEU A 41 -1.60 -8.79 -23.15
CA LEU A 41 -1.48 -7.35 -23.36
C LEU A 41 -0.24 -6.74 -22.68
N LEU A 42 0.60 -7.58 -22.09
CA LEU A 42 1.86 -7.15 -21.53
C LEU A 42 2.84 -6.79 -22.66
N ALA A 43 3.23 -5.51 -22.71
CA ALA A 43 4.22 -5.00 -23.66
C ALA A 43 5.47 -4.58 -22.89
N GLY A 44 6.49 -5.44 -22.90
CA GLY A 44 7.69 -5.26 -22.06
C GLY A 44 7.34 -5.41 -20.58
N ASN A 45 7.53 -4.35 -19.80
CA ASN A 45 7.22 -4.31 -18.36
C ASN A 45 5.96 -3.51 -18.02
N GLU A 46 5.11 -3.20 -19.00
CA GLU A 46 3.90 -2.41 -18.82
C GLU A 46 2.69 -3.14 -19.41
N LEU A 47 1.59 -3.15 -18.66
CA LEU A 47 0.34 -3.73 -19.10
C LEU A 47 -0.48 -2.68 -19.86
N GLN A 48 -0.78 -2.96 -21.12
CA GLN A 48 -1.50 -2.01 -21.99
C GLN A 48 -2.99 -2.33 -22.00
N SER A 49 -3.80 -1.37 -21.56
CA SER A 49 -5.26 -1.48 -21.66
C SER A 49 -5.80 -0.47 -22.67
N LYS A 50 -7.08 -0.61 -23.05
CA LYS A 50 -7.79 0.43 -23.82
C LYS A 50 -7.88 1.78 -23.08
N LYS A 51 -7.60 1.80 -21.76
CA LYS A 51 -7.55 2.99 -20.92
C LYS A 51 -6.14 3.58 -20.79
N GLY A 52 -5.14 2.99 -21.44
CA GLY A 52 -3.74 3.41 -21.37
C GLY A 52 -2.89 2.51 -20.46
N PRO A 53 -1.71 3.00 -20.01
CA PRO A 53 -0.74 2.21 -19.25
C PRO A 53 -1.24 1.94 -17.83
N VAL A 54 -1.42 0.65 -17.51
CA VAL A 54 -2.07 0.22 -16.26
C VAL A 54 -1.16 0.43 -15.05
N PHE A 55 0.09 0.01 -15.12
CA PHE A 55 1.03 0.07 -13.99
C PHE A 55 1.42 1.51 -13.68
N GLN A 56 1.69 2.36 -14.70
CA GLN A 56 1.93 3.79 -14.44
C GLN A 56 0.75 4.46 -13.71
N THR A 57 -0.48 4.16 -14.14
CA THR A 57 -1.69 4.70 -13.50
C THR A 57 -1.82 4.20 -12.05
N ALA A 58 -1.57 2.92 -11.82
CA ALA A 58 -1.59 2.31 -10.50
C ALA A 58 -0.50 2.86 -9.55
N ILE A 59 0.69 3.17 -10.06
CA ILE A 59 1.77 3.82 -9.30
C ILE A 59 1.30 5.18 -8.78
N ILE A 60 0.73 6.02 -9.66
CA ILE A 60 0.23 7.34 -9.28
C ILE A 60 -0.89 7.21 -8.23
N ALA A 61 -1.85 6.30 -8.46
CA ALA A 61 -2.95 6.06 -7.53
C ALA A 61 -2.46 5.61 -6.16
N GLY A 62 -1.48 4.69 -6.10
CA GLY A 62 -0.87 4.24 -4.85
C GLY A 62 -0.18 5.37 -4.08
N ILE A 63 0.59 6.23 -4.77
CA ILE A 63 1.24 7.39 -4.15
C ILE A 63 0.20 8.40 -3.63
N MET A 64 -0.85 8.66 -4.40
CA MET A 64 -1.93 9.55 -3.97
C MET A 64 -2.66 9.01 -2.75
N ALA A 65 -2.94 7.71 -2.73
CA ALA A 65 -3.62 7.04 -1.63
C ALA A 65 -2.81 7.02 -0.35
N ALA A 66 -1.50 6.74 -0.43
CA ALA A 66 -0.61 6.75 0.73
C ALA A 66 -0.65 8.11 1.45
N LYS A 67 -0.66 9.23 0.70
CA LYS A 67 -0.80 10.58 1.26
C LYS A 67 -2.17 10.87 1.88
N LYS A 68 -3.20 10.12 1.51
CA LYS A 68 -4.59 10.27 1.98
C LYS A 68 -4.96 9.27 3.08
N THR A 69 -3.99 8.53 3.61
CA THR A 69 -4.26 7.46 4.59
C THR A 69 -5.02 7.95 5.83
N GLY A 70 -4.66 9.12 6.36
CA GLY A 70 -5.36 9.73 7.51
C GLY A 70 -6.82 10.10 7.22
N ASP A 71 -7.20 10.32 5.96
CA ASP A 71 -8.58 10.57 5.55
C ASP A 71 -9.40 9.26 5.43
N LEU A 72 -8.72 8.14 5.18
CA LEU A 72 -9.32 6.84 4.88
C LEU A 72 -9.41 5.93 6.11
N ILE A 73 -8.43 5.99 7.01
CA ILE A 73 -8.35 5.13 8.20
C ILE A 73 -8.66 5.98 9.44
N PRO A 74 -9.83 5.82 10.10
CA PRO A 74 -10.39 6.79 11.05
C PRO A 74 -9.51 7.22 12.23
N LEU A 75 -8.59 6.36 12.68
CA LEU A 75 -7.76 6.62 13.86
C LEU A 75 -6.26 6.71 13.52
N CYS A 76 -5.92 6.78 12.24
CA CYS A 76 -4.58 7.14 11.80
C CYS A 76 -4.32 8.61 12.07
N HIS A 77 -3.10 8.91 12.50
CA HIS A 77 -2.65 10.30 12.55
C HIS A 77 -2.52 10.84 11.12
N PRO A 78 -2.87 12.11 10.85
CA PRO A 78 -2.52 12.74 9.59
C PRO A 78 -1.00 12.95 9.53
N LEU A 79 -0.34 12.40 8.50
CA LEU A 79 1.11 12.42 8.36
C LEU A 79 1.54 13.03 7.02
N GLY A 80 2.50 13.96 7.07
CA GLY A 80 3.20 14.45 5.89
C GLY A 80 4.36 13.53 5.54
N LEU A 81 4.18 12.62 4.57
CA LEU A 81 5.20 11.67 4.13
C LEU A 81 6.44 12.40 3.57
N ASP A 82 7.63 11.94 3.96
CA ASP A 82 8.90 12.43 3.39
C ASP A 82 9.16 11.79 2.02
N ASN A 83 8.79 10.51 1.86
CA ASN A 83 8.88 9.79 0.59
C ASN A 83 7.81 8.69 0.49
N CYS A 84 7.40 8.39 -0.74
CA CYS A 84 6.53 7.27 -1.07
C CYS A 84 6.89 6.74 -2.46
N ASN A 85 7.23 5.46 -2.54
CA ASN A 85 7.56 4.78 -3.80
C ASN A 85 6.67 3.55 -3.98
N VAL A 86 6.12 3.39 -5.18
CA VAL A 86 5.35 2.20 -5.58
C VAL A 86 6.09 1.51 -6.71
N ALA A 87 6.43 0.24 -6.53
CA ALA A 87 7.07 -0.61 -7.53
C ALA A 87 6.11 -1.74 -7.92
N ILE A 88 6.00 -2.00 -9.23
CA ILE A 88 5.13 -3.04 -9.77
C ILE A 88 5.97 -3.97 -10.64
N HIS A 89 5.84 -5.28 -10.42
CA HIS A 89 6.51 -6.31 -11.22
C HIS A 89 5.64 -7.56 -11.32
N ILE A 90 6.01 -8.49 -12.19
CA ILE A 90 5.36 -9.79 -12.34
C ILE A 90 6.24 -10.85 -11.70
N ASN A 91 5.66 -11.72 -10.86
CA ASN A 91 6.38 -12.84 -10.25
C ASN A 91 6.38 -14.10 -11.13
N GLU A 92 7.06 -15.15 -10.68
CA GLU A 92 7.17 -16.43 -11.38
C GLU A 92 5.82 -17.14 -11.58
N GLN A 93 4.85 -16.85 -10.73
CA GLN A 93 3.49 -17.38 -10.78
C GLN A 93 2.57 -16.60 -11.74
N GLN A 94 3.12 -15.66 -12.52
CA GLN A 94 2.36 -14.74 -13.37
C GLN A 94 1.30 -13.97 -12.56
N GLU A 95 1.73 -13.33 -11.49
CA GLU A 95 0.91 -12.43 -10.69
C GLU A 95 1.56 -11.05 -10.65
N VAL A 96 0.74 -10.01 -10.66
CA VAL A 96 1.22 -8.64 -10.49
C VAL A 96 1.46 -8.38 -9.01
N VAL A 97 2.71 -8.11 -8.67
CA VAL A 97 3.17 -7.77 -7.33
C VAL A 97 3.37 -6.27 -7.23
N VAL A 98 2.69 -5.66 -6.26
CA VAL A 98 2.76 -4.23 -5.98
C VAL A 98 3.43 -4.02 -4.63
N ASP A 99 4.63 -3.44 -4.61
CA ASP A 99 5.33 -3.06 -3.39
C ASP A 99 5.25 -1.54 -3.18
N CYS A 100 4.61 -1.11 -2.09
CA CYS A 100 4.55 0.29 -1.68
C CYS A 100 5.46 0.50 -0.47
N THR A 101 6.43 1.41 -0.60
CA THR A 101 7.33 1.80 0.49
C THR A 101 7.13 3.27 0.84
N ALA A 102 6.79 3.54 2.09
CA ALA A 102 6.62 4.88 2.65
C ALA A 102 7.70 5.15 3.72
N SER A 103 8.14 6.41 3.83
CA SER A 103 9.03 6.84 4.91
C SER A 103 8.67 8.22 5.44
N ILE A 104 8.98 8.43 6.71
CA ILE A 104 8.76 9.68 7.43
C ILE A 104 9.72 9.84 8.61
N THR A 105 9.98 11.08 9.01
CA THR A 105 10.57 11.43 10.31
C THR A 105 9.48 11.93 11.26
N ALA A 106 8.91 11.01 12.07
CA ALA A 106 7.75 11.32 12.92
C ALA A 106 7.71 10.52 14.23
N LYS A 107 6.65 10.76 15.04
CA LYS A 107 6.39 10.10 16.33
C LYS A 107 5.65 8.76 16.21
N THR A 108 5.09 8.47 15.05
CA THR A 108 4.33 7.24 14.76
C THR A 108 4.78 6.63 13.42
N GLY A 109 4.54 5.34 13.24
CA GLY A 109 4.92 4.59 12.05
C GLY A 109 4.08 4.91 10.82
N VAL A 110 4.51 4.37 9.68
CA VAL A 110 3.88 4.56 8.35
C VAL A 110 3.41 3.25 7.74
N GLU A 111 3.11 2.25 8.58
CA GLU A 111 2.62 0.94 8.14
C GLU A 111 1.33 1.09 7.32
N MET A 112 0.42 1.97 7.76
CA MET A 112 -0.88 2.15 7.12
C MET A 112 -0.74 2.87 5.78
N GLU A 113 0.17 3.83 5.66
CA GLU A 113 0.43 4.53 4.41
C GLU A 113 0.96 3.59 3.34
N ALA A 114 1.86 2.67 3.71
CA ALA A 114 2.32 1.62 2.82
C ALA A 114 1.19 0.65 2.42
N LEU A 115 0.39 0.18 3.40
CA LEU A 115 -0.72 -0.75 3.15
C LEU A 115 -1.81 -0.15 2.27
N VAL A 116 -2.22 1.08 2.54
CA VAL A 116 -3.21 1.82 1.75
C VAL A 116 -2.69 2.07 0.33
N GLY A 117 -1.44 2.52 0.20
CA GLY A 117 -0.82 2.74 -1.11
C GLY A 117 -0.80 1.46 -1.97
N ALA A 118 -0.37 0.33 -1.41
CA ALA A 118 -0.38 -0.96 -2.11
C ALA A 118 -1.80 -1.45 -2.44
N SER A 119 -2.77 -1.20 -1.56
CA SER A 119 -4.17 -1.61 -1.77
C SER A 119 -4.82 -0.84 -2.91
N ILE A 120 -4.67 0.49 -2.92
CA ILE A 120 -5.29 1.34 -3.94
C ILE A 120 -4.61 1.14 -5.30
N ALA A 121 -3.29 0.93 -5.34
CA ALA A 121 -2.61 0.54 -6.57
C ALA A 121 -3.17 -0.79 -7.14
N ALA A 122 -3.39 -1.80 -6.30
CA ALA A 122 -4.02 -3.06 -6.71
C ALA A 122 -5.47 -2.87 -7.22
N LEU A 123 -6.28 -2.08 -6.52
CA LEU A 123 -7.63 -1.72 -6.98
C LEU A 123 -7.62 -0.93 -8.30
N THR A 124 -6.58 -0.12 -8.54
CA THR A 124 -6.42 0.61 -9.79
C THR A 124 -6.07 -0.33 -10.95
N ILE A 125 -5.20 -1.33 -10.72
CA ILE A 125 -4.97 -2.41 -11.69
C ILE A 125 -6.29 -3.10 -12.04
N TYR A 126 -7.08 -3.46 -11.02
CA TYR A 126 -8.41 -4.05 -11.24
C TYR A 126 -9.29 -3.13 -12.09
N ASP A 127 -9.42 -1.83 -11.75
CA ASP A 127 -10.28 -0.90 -12.48
C ASP A 127 -9.90 -0.79 -13.97
N MET A 128 -8.60 -0.76 -14.23
CA MET A 128 -8.03 -0.62 -15.55
C MET A 128 -8.20 -1.90 -16.39
N CYS A 129 -8.29 -3.05 -15.73
CA CYS A 129 -8.36 -4.37 -16.39
C CYS A 129 -9.74 -5.02 -16.39
N LYS A 130 -10.69 -4.58 -15.55
CA LYS A 130 -12.01 -5.24 -15.38
C LYS A 130 -12.87 -5.33 -16.65
N ALA A 131 -12.61 -4.48 -17.64
CA ALA A 131 -13.30 -4.53 -18.93
C ALA A 131 -12.86 -5.74 -19.79
N MET A 132 -11.72 -6.34 -19.45
CA MET A 132 -11.14 -7.50 -20.14
C MET A 132 -11.56 -8.79 -19.44
N SER A 133 -11.48 -8.80 -18.12
CA SER A 133 -11.94 -9.92 -17.30
C SER A 133 -12.41 -9.46 -15.93
N HIS A 134 -13.48 -10.07 -15.43
CA HIS A 134 -13.95 -9.86 -14.06
C HIS A 134 -13.36 -10.88 -13.07
N ASP A 135 -12.64 -11.89 -13.57
CA ASP A 135 -12.00 -12.95 -12.76
C ASP A 135 -10.65 -12.50 -12.15
N ILE A 136 -10.40 -11.20 -12.10
CA ILE A 136 -9.21 -10.62 -11.46
C ILE A 136 -9.34 -10.77 -9.95
N VAL A 137 -8.30 -11.27 -9.29
CA VAL A 137 -8.29 -11.48 -7.84
C VAL A 137 -7.15 -10.73 -7.18
N ILE A 138 -7.47 -9.81 -6.26
CA ILE A 138 -6.50 -9.26 -5.32
C ILE A 138 -6.35 -10.28 -4.19
N LYS A 139 -5.27 -11.06 -4.21
CA LYS A 139 -5.10 -12.24 -3.34
C LYS A 139 -4.83 -11.86 -1.89
N GLU A 140 -3.94 -10.91 -1.69
CA GLU A 140 -3.52 -10.49 -0.36
C GLU A 140 -2.93 -9.07 -0.40
N THR A 141 -3.03 -8.40 0.75
CA THR A 141 -2.25 -7.22 1.07
C THR A 141 -1.65 -7.38 2.45
N LYS A 142 -0.33 -7.23 2.57
CA LYS A 142 0.40 -7.46 3.83
C LYS A 142 1.61 -6.57 4.00
N LEU A 143 1.95 -6.26 5.25
CA LEU A 143 3.19 -5.59 5.60
C LEU A 143 4.37 -6.57 5.40
N ILE A 144 5.40 -6.14 4.65
CA ILE A 144 6.62 -6.90 4.41
C ILE A 144 7.71 -6.51 5.40
N SER A 145 7.90 -5.23 5.65
CA SER A 145 8.87 -4.76 6.62
C SER A 145 8.49 -3.39 7.18
N LYS A 146 9.03 -3.07 8.34
CA LYS A 146 9.09 -1.72 8.87
C LYS A 146 10.30 -1.53 9.78
N THR A 147 10.79 -0.31 9.85
CA THR A 147 11.87 0.08 10.75
C THR A 147 11.55 1.39 11.47
N GLY A 148 12.17 1.57 12.63
CA GLY A 148 12.08 2.79 13.41
C GLY A 148 10.96 2.77 14.47
N GLY A 149 11.14 3.59 15.50
CA GLY A 149 10.32 3.52 16.71
C GLY A 149 10.76 2.41 17.66
N LYS A 150 9.78 1.74 18.30
CA LYS A 150 10.08 0.77 19.37
C LYS A 150 10.45 -0.62 18.87
N ARG A 151 9.96 -1.03 17.70
CA ARG A 151 10.09 -2.40 17.18
C ARG A 151 10.12 -2.39 15.67
N ASP A 152 11.17 -3.01 15.14
CA ASP A 152 11.28 -3.33 13.72
C ASP A 152 10.55 -4.64 13.42
N PHE A 153 10.20 -4.81 12.15
CA PHE A 153 9.58 -6.04 11.68
C PHE A 153 10.05 -6.31 10.25
N LYS A 154 10.31 -7.58 9.96
CA LYS A 154 10.55 -8.08 8.61
C LYS A 154 9.89 -9.44 8.49
N ARG A 155 9.09 -9.62 7.45
CA ARG A 155 8.45 -10.89 7.14
C ARG A 155 9.52 -11.87 6.61
N SER A 156 9.60 -13.03 7.24
CA SER A 156 10.41 -14.18 6.80
C SER A 156 9.77 -14.87 5.61
#